data_AF-A0A1X6NNM4-F1
#
_entry.id   AF-A0A1X6NNM4-F1
#
_cell.length_a   1.000
_cell.length_b   1.000
_cell.length_c   1.000
_cell.angle_alpha   90.00
_cell.angle_beta   90.00
_cell.angle_gamma   90.00
#
_symmetry.space_group_name_H-M   'P 1'
#
loop_
_entity.id
_entity.type
_entity.pdbx_description
1 polymer ?
#
loop_
_entity_poly.entity_id
_entity_poly.type
_entity_poly.pdbx_seq_one_letter_code
_entity_poly.pdbx_strand_id
1 'polypeptide(L)'
;MLPLDTLLDKPAMPAADLDAALVALAGANAAGVMLDVWWGVCEPEPGAYDFSRVTALAARCGELGLAVQATMSFHKCGGNVGDSVTVPLPAWALAAAAAEGLLYTDASGWANPECLSLSADHVAFLPSAGGGEPRTAVAAYAAFVRAFVDALAGPIAAGVVTELQVGLGPCGELRYPSYPAAGGRWAFPGIGEFVCYDPRMRASLAAAAAAGGHPKEWGTPPTDAGTYNDTPWVAPFFRRFGGWRTPRGRFFLTWYADALVRHGDDVLAAVRSVVPPRGRLRLAVKVSGIHWWRSTASRAAEATCGYVCLPRDGPLGLFGAGAVDAYARLAALFARHDAVFDFTCLEMWTWKQPLWAARCEPERLVRDAVDAAAAAGVAFAGENALERYDEEAYRQVEKAFRRVPRGRRYGFTYLRMGATLMEEPHWAQFCAFVSRMRAKG
;
A
#
# COMPACT_ATOMS: atom_id res chain seq x y z
N MET A 1 -13.73 -4.99 4.08
CA MET A 1 -13.39 -3.64 4.59
C MET A 1 -14.65 -2.90 4.99
N LEU A 2 -14.66 -2.23 6.14
CA LEU A 2 -15.74 -1.34 6.57
C LEU A 2 -15.76 -0.03 5.75
N PRO A 3 -16.81 0.80 5.80
CA PRO A 3 -16.83 2.13 5.17
C PRO A 3 -15.65 3.00 5.61
N LEU A 4 -15.11 3.83 4.71
CA LEU A 4 -13.94 4.69 4.98
C LEU A 4 -14.15 5.66 6.15
N ASP A 5 -15.39 6.08 6.37
CA ASP A 5 -15.81 7.06 7.36
C ASP A 5 -16.24 6.46 8.71
N THR A 6 -16.10 5.15 8.89
CA THR A 6 -16.56 4.41 10.09
C THR A 6 -16.11 5.05 11.41
N LEU A 7 -14.91 5.63 11.45
CA LEU A 7 -14.34 6.26 12.66
C LEU A 7 -14.59 7.77 12.76
N LEU A 8 -15.23 8.39 11.77
CA LEU A 8 -15.49 9.82 11.80
C LEU A 8 -16.66 10.16 12.74
N ASP A 9 -16.79 11.43 13.10
CA ASP A 9 -17.87 11.88 14.00
C ASP A 9 -19.27 11.71 13.40
N LYS A 10 -19.36 11.79 12.08
CA LYS A 10 -20.62 11.74 11.32
C LYS A 10 -20.46 10.81 10.11
N PRO A 11 -20.38 9.49 10.32
CA PRO A 11 -20.36 8.54 9.21
C PRO A 11 -21.68 8.63 8.44
N ALA A 12 -21.62 8.40 7.12
CA ALA A 12 -22.80 8.34 6.26
C ALA A 12 -23.71 7.16 6.62
N MET A 13 -23.12 6.05 7.08
CA MET A 13 -23.85 4.90 7.61
C MET A 13 -24.15 5.10 9.11
N PRO A 14 -25.42 5.12 9.54
CA PRO A 14 -25.78 5.17 10.95
C PRO A 14 -25.22 4.00 11.74
N ALA A 15 -24.95 4.21 13.03
CA ALA A 15 -24.39 3.17 13.91
C ALA A 15 -25.27 1.90 14.00
N ALA A 16 -26.60 2.05 13.97
CA ALA A 16 -27.52 0.92 13.97
C ALA A 16 -27.43 0.09 12.68
N ASP A 17 -27.24 0.75 11.53
CA ASP A 17 -27.12 0.09 10.23
C ASP A 17 -25.76 -0.61 10.11
N LEU A 18 -24.70 0.00 10.63
CA LEU A 18 -23.40 -0.63 10.77
C LEU A 18 -23.50 -1.89 11.63
N ASP A 19 -24.18 -1.82 12.77
CA ASP A 19 -24.38 -2.98 13.64
C ASP A 19 -25.15 -4.12 12.94
N ALA A 20 -26.25 -3.78 12.26
CA ALA A 20 -27.01 -4.74 11.47
C ALA A 20 -26.15 -5.38 10.36
N ALA A 21 -25.29 -4.60 9.71
CA ALA A 21 -24.36 -5.10 8.72
C ALA A 21 -23.30 -6.04 9.32
N LEU A 22 -22.76 -5.74 10.51
CA LEU A 22 -21.85 -6.64 11.22
C LEU A 22 -22.53 -7.97 11.59
N VAL A 23 -23.78 -7.92 12.08
CA VAL A 23 -24.57 -9.13 12.36
C VAL A 23 -24.79 -9.95 11.08
N ALA A 24 -25.13 -9.30 9.98
CA ALA A 24 -25.32 -9.97 8.69
C ALA A 24 -24.01 -10.62 8.18
N LEU A 25 -22.87 -9.93 8.29
CA LEU A 25 -21.55 -10.47 7.94
C LEU A 25 -21.18 -11.70 8.79
N ALA A 26 -21.45 -11.66 10.09
CA ALA A 26 -21.27 -12.82 10.97
C ALA A 26 -22.18 -13.98 10.54
N GLY A 27 -23.45 -13.71 10.22
CA GLY A 27 -24.40 -14.69 9.70
C GLY A 27 -23.99 -15.30 8.35
N ALA A 28 -23.29 -14.53 7.52
CA ALA A 28 -22.69 -15.00 6.26
C ALA A 28 -21.39 -15.81 6.45
N ASN A 29 -20.96 -16.04 7.69
CA ASN A 29 -19.71 -16.72 8.06
C ASN A 29 -18.47 -16.01 7.49
N ALA A 30 -18.50 -14.67 7.42
CA ALA A 30 -17.30 -13.87 7.20
C ALA A 30 -16.34 -14.07 8.38
N ALA A 31 -15.03 -14.14 8.11
CA ALA A 31 -14.03 -14.36 9.16
C ALA A 31 -13.82 -13.12 10.04
N GLY A 32 -14.13 -11.93 9.52
CA GLY A 32 -13.86 -10.67 10.19
C GLY A 32 -14.08 -9.47 9.29
N VAL A 33 -13.65 -8.33 9.79
CA VAL A 33 -13.69 -7.03 9.12
C VAL A 33 -12.32 -6.37 9.14
N MET A 34 -12.11 -5.42 8.25
CA MET A 34 -10.91 -4.59 8.18
C MET A 34 -11.31 -3.13 8.24
N LEU A 35 -10.57 -2.33 9.02
CA LEU A 35 -10.84 -0.92 9.22
C LEU A 35 -9.58 -0.06 9.09
N ASP A 36 -9.75 1.15 8.58
CA ASP A 36 -8.71 2.16 8.50
C ASP A 36 -8.63 2.94 9.83
N VAL A 37 -7.49 2.86 10.53
CA VAL A 37 -7.20 3.65 11.73
C VAL A 37 -6.45 4.91 11.29
N TRP A 38 -7.22 5.96 10.98
CA TRP A 38 -6.71 7.19 10.40
C TRP A 38 -5.83 7.98 11.38
N TRP A 39 -4.57 8.23 10.99
CA TRP A 39 -3.64 8.99 11.83
C TRP A 39 -4.18 10.38 12.18
N GLY A 40 -4.75 11.10 11.20
CA GLY A 40 -5.33 12.43 11.40
C GLY A 40 -6.58 12.47 12.30
N VAL A 41 -7.20 11.32 12.57
CA VAL A 41 -8.36 11.21 13.47
C VAL A 41 -7.93 10.74 14.86
N CYS A 42 -7.02 9.77 14.91
CA CYS A 42 -6.60 9.14 16.15
C CYS A 42 -5.44 9.85 16.86
N GLU A 43 -4.74 10.80 16.23
CA GLU A 43 -3.75 11.68 16.86
C GLU A 43 -3.97 13.15 16.41
N PRO A 44 -5.10 13.78 16.80
CA PRO A 44 -5.43 15.15 16.37
C PRO A 44 -4.39 16.17 16.85
N GLU A 45 -3.78 15.92 18.01
CA GLU A 45 -2.68 16.71 18.58
C GLU A 45 -1.47 15.79 18.85
N PRO A 46 -0.22 16.31 18.79
CA PRO A 46 0.97 15.49 18.97
C PRO A 46 0.96 14.68 20.28
N GLY A 47 0.96 13.36 20.19
CA GLY A 47 0.93 12.43 21.32
C GLY A 47 -0.40 12.31 22.05
N ALA A 48 -1.47 12.99 21.59
CA ALA A 48 -2.81 12.85 22.13
C ALA A 48 -3.59 11.80 21.32
N TYR A 49 -3.57 10.56 21.78
CA TYR A 49 -4.18 9.44 21.06
C TYR A 49 -5.63 9.16 21.48
N ASP A 50 -6.54 8.99 20.51
CA ASP A 50 -7.91 8.53 20.75
C ASP A 50 -8.24 7.31 19.88
N PHE A 51 -8.34 6.15 20.54
CA PHE A 51 -8.76 4.88 19.93
C PHE A 51 -10.13 4.40 20.44
N SER A 52 -10.90 5.24 21.15
CA SER A 52 -12.16 4.87 21.78
C SER A 52 -13.16 4.20 20.82
N ARG A 53 -13.33 4.78 19.62
CA ARG A 53 -14.19 4.24 18.55
C ARG A 53 -13.69 2.89 18.04
N VAL A 54 -12.37 2.72 17.94
CA VAL A 54 -11.76 1.46 17.50
C VAL A 54 -11.95 0.37 18.56
N THR A 55 -11.77 0.70 19.84
CA THR A 55 -12.00 -0.21 20.96
C THR A 55 -13.46 -0.64 21.04
N ALA A 56 -14.41 0.29 20.87
CA ALA A 56 -15.84 -0.03 20.85
C ALA A 56 -16.22 -0.97 19.69
N LEU A 57 -15.71 -0.69 18.48
CA LEU A 57 -15.94 -1.55 17.32
C LEU A 57 -15.32 -2.94 17.51
N ALA A 58 -14.10 -3.02 18.05
CA ALA A 58 -13.45 -4.29 18.35
C ALA A 58 -14.22 -5.10 19.39
N ALA A 59 -14.73 -4.47 20.46
CA ALA A 59 -15.57 -5.14 21.44
C ALA A 59 -16.82 -5.75 20.78
N ARG A 60 -17.51 -4.97 19.93
CA ARG A 60 -18.69 -5.45 19.21
C ARG A 60 -18.38 -6.58 18.23
N CYS A 61 -17.28 -6.49 17.49
CA CYS A 61 -16.84 -7.58 16.61
C CYS A 61 -16.54 -8.86 17.41
N GLY A 62 -15.93 -8.72 18.60
CA GLY A 62 -15.67 -9.83 19.52
C GLY A 62 -16.94 -10.54 19.97
N GLU A 63 -18.01 -9.81 20.29
CA GLU A 63 -19.33 -10.38 20.64
C GLU A 63 -19.94 -11.19 19.48
N LEU A 64 -19.69 -10.76 18.25
CA LEU A 64 -20.19 -11.39 17.03
C LEU A 64 -19.26 -12.50 16.49
N GLY A 65 -18.10 -12.73 17.13
CA GLY A 65 -17.10 -13.70 16.67
C GLY A 65 -16.37 -13.28 15.39
N LEU A 66 -16.37 -11.98 15.06
CA LEU A 66 -15.67 -11.41 13.92
C LEU A 66 -14.26 -10.96 14.33
N ALA A 67 -13.25 -11.37 13.56
CA ALA A 67 -11.90 -10.82 13.70
C ALA A 67 -11.84 -9.38 13.17
N VAL A 68 -10.82 -8.64 13.61
CA VAL A 68 -10.54 -7.27 13.21
C VAL A 68 -9.11 -7.16 12.69
N GLN A 69 -8.99 -6.70 11.45
CA GLN A 69 -7.74 -6.25 10.85
C GLN A 69 -7.72 -4.72 10.90
N ALA A 70 -6.67 -4.15 11.49
CA ALA A 70 -6.53 -2.70 11.65
C ALA A 70 -5.40 -2.16 10.77
N THR A 71 -5.73 -1.24 9.86
CA THR A 71 -4.74 -0.54 9.04
C THR A 71 -4.25 0.70 9.76
N MET A 72 -2.95 0.80 10.02
CA MET A 72 -2.32 2.02 10.53
C MET A 72 -2.20 3.00 9.37
N SER A 73 -3.23 3.83 9.19
CA SER A 73 -3.39 4.67 8.00
C SER A 73 -2.63 5.99 8.17
N PHE A 74 -1.30 5.94 8.01
CA PHE A 74 -0.37 7.08 7.96
C PHE A 74 -0.43 7.84 6.61
N HIS A 75 -1.62 7.96 6.05
CA HIS A 75 -1.88 8.59 4.77
C HIS A 75 -3.24 9.27 4.78
N LYS A 76 -3.43 10.19 3.84
CA LYS A 76 -4.70 10.84 3.56
C LYS A 76 -5.68 9.88 2.89
N CYS A 77 -6.93 9.85 3.34
CA CYS A 77 -8.07 9.42 2.55
C CYS A 77 -8.57 10.59 1.69
N GLY A 78 -8.88 10.35 0.42
CA GLY A 78 -9.47 11.36 -0.47
C GLY A 78 -8.52 11.75 -1.60
N GLY A 79 -9.00 11.62 -2.83
CA GLY A 79 -8.26 11.97 -4.05
C GLY A 79 -7.80 10.77 -4.87
N ASN A 80 -8.00 9.55 -4.38
CA ASN A 80 -7.79 8.31 -5.13
C ASN A 80 -9.14 7.68 -5.54
N VAL A 81 -9.09 6.74 -6.49
CA VAL A 81 -10.29 6.03 -6.97
C VAL A 81 -10.90 5.23 -5.82
N GLY A 82 -12.19 5.45 -5.55
CA GLY A 82 -12.92 4.78 -4.47
C GLY A 82 -12.98 5.56 -3.15
N ASP A 83 -12.26 6.68 -3.03
CA ASP A 83 -12.35 7.52 -1.84
C ASP A 83 -13.65 8.34 -1.84
N SER A 84 -14.60 7.96 -0.98
CA SER A 84 -15.87 8.67 -0.81
C SER A 84 -15.80 9.82 0.21
N VAL A 85 -14.73 9.87 1.01
CA VAL A 85 -14.52 10.87 2.07
C VAL A 85 -13.10 11.42 2.04
N THR A 86 -12.91 12.59 2.64
CA THR A 86 -11.59 13.20 2.82
C THR A 86 -11.20 13.18 4.28
N VAL A 87 -10.11 12.48 4.58
CA VAL A 87 -9.48 12.43 5.91
C VAL A 87 -8.01 12.79 5.73
N PRO A 88 -7.57 14.00 6.09
CA PRO A 88 -6.18 14.41 5.92
C PRO A 88 -5.25 13.70 6.92
N LEU A 89 -3.94 13.84 6.69
CA LEU A 89 -2.95 13.66 7.76
C LEU A 89 -3.23 14.61 8.93
N PRO A 90 -2.69 14.35 10.14
CA PRO A 90 -2.76 15.33 11.22
C PRO A 90 -2.23 16.69 10.75
N ALA A 91 -2.97 17.77 11.04
CA ALA A 91 -2.64 19.10 10.54
C ALA A 91 -1.24 19.55 10.98
N TRP A 92 -0.85 19.23 12.22
CA TRP A 92 0.47 19.51 12.78
C TRP A 92 1.59 18.78 12.02
N ALA A 93 1.35 17.54 11.59
CA ALA A 93 2.35 16.74 10.87
C ALA A 93 2.51 17.23 9.43
N LEU A 94 1.39 17.50 8.74
CA LEU A 94 1.40 18.01 7.37
C LEU A 94 2.05 19.40 7.28
N ALA A 95 1.73 20.30 8.21
CA ALA A 95 2.32 21.64 8.26
C ALA A 95 3.85 21.58 8.49
N ALA A 96 4.30 20.77 9.45
CA ALA A 96 5.72 20.59 9.72
C ALA A 96 6.46 20.00 8.52
N ALA A 97 5.88 18.99 7.87
CA ALA A 97 6.48 18.36 6.69
C ALA A 97 6.56 19.33 5.50
N ALA A 98 5.53 20.13 5.26
CA ALA A 98 5.52 21.13 4.20
C ALA A 98 6.59 22.22 4.46
N ALA A 99 6.74 22.68 5.70
CA ALA A 99 7.74 23.69 6.07
C ALA A 99 9.18 23.20 5.84
N GLU A 100 9.43 21.92 6.08
CA GLU A 100 10.76 21.29 5.94
C GLU A 100 11.02 20.70 4.54
N GLY A 101 10.05 20.78 3.61
CA GLY A 101 10.17 20.18 2.28
C GLY A 101 10.23 18.64 2.31
N LEU A 102 9.49 18.02 3.21
CA LEU A 102 9.46 16.57 3.49
C LEU A 102 8.23 15.86 2.92
N LEU A 103 7.65 16.42 1.85
CA LEU A 103 6.58 15.81 1.06
C LEU A 103 7.12 15.32 -0.28
N TYR A 104 6.61 14.19 -0.78
CA TYR A 104 6.98 13.69 -2.08
C TYR A 104 6.72 14.76 -3.14
N THR A 105 7.73 15.05 -3.96
CA THR A 105 7.68 16.17 -4.91
C THR A 105 7.96 15.66 -6.32
N ASP A 106 7.14 16.07 -7.28
CA ASP A 106 7.31 15.73 -8.70
C ASP A 106 8.25 16.68 -9.45
N ALA A 107 8.50 16.41 -10.73
CA ALA A 107 9.44 17.20 -11.54
C ALA A 107 8.99 18.67 -11.72
N SER A 108 7.69 18.95 -11.61
CA SER A 108 7.11 20.29 -11.69
C SER A 108 7.20 21.06 -10.36
N GLY A 109 7.65 20.41 -9.28
CA GLY A 109 7.72 20.99 -7.95
C GLY A 109 6.42 20.88 -7.15
N TRP A 110 5.46 20.08 -7.60
CA TRP A 110 4.23 19.85 -6.82
C TRP A 110 4.51 18.87 -5.68
N ALA A 111 4.27 19.32 -4.46
CA ALA A 111 4.37 18.52 -3.25
C ALA A 111 3.05 17.79 -2.97
N ASN A 112 3.09 16.45 -2.91
CA ASN A 112 1.94 15.61 -2.64
C ASN A 112 1.64 15.57 -1.11
N PRO A 113 0.44 15.99 -0.67
CA PRO A 113 0.07 16.02 0.75
C PRO A 113 -0.50 14.68 1.28
N GLU A 114 -0.50 13.60 0.49
CA GLU A 114 -1.14 12.33 0.86
C GLU A 114 -0.37 11.56 1.94
N CYS A 115 0.96 11.65 1.96
CA CYS A 115 1.82 10.99 2.95
C CYS A 115 3.15 11.74 3.06
N LEU A 116 3.89 11.48 4.14
CA LEU A 116 5.24 12.03 4.32
C LEU A 116 6.20 11.35 3.34
N SER A 117 7.16 12.11 2.78
CA SER A 117 8.24 11.53 1.97
C SER A 117 9.07 10.58 2.84
N LEU A 118 9.54 9.46 2.28
CA LEU A 118 10.48 8.58 2.99
C LEU A 118 11.79 9.28 3.37
N SER A 119 12.10 10.43 2.76
CA SER A 119 13.23 11.25 3.18
C SER A 119 13.05 11.90 4.56
N ALA A 120 11.83 11.83 5.11
CA ALA A 120 11.46 12.29 6.44
C ALA A 120 11.70 11.25 7.55
N ASP A 121 11.94 9.98 7.19
CA ASP A 121 11.94 8.83 8.11
C ASP A 121 12.80 9.05 9.36
N HIS A 122 13.99 9.63 9.16
CA HIS A 122 15.02 9.82 10.19
C HIS A 122 15.34 11.30 10.47
N VAL A 123 14.48 12.21 10.01
CA VAL A 123 14.62 13.65 10.28
C VAL A 123 13.77 13.99 11.49
N ALA A 124 14.34 14.60 12.52
CA ALA A 124 13.59 15.08 13.67
C ALA A 124 12.92 16.42 13.34
N PHE A 125 11.63 16.40 13.00
CA PHE A 125 10.87 17.61 12.62
C PHE A 125 9.43 17.63 13.14
N LEU A 126 8.91 16.47 13.55
CA LEU A 126 7.53 16.37 14.03
C LEU A 126 7.46 16.85 15.49
N PRO A 127 6.51 17.72 15.85
CA PRO A 127 6.35 18.14 17.23
C PRO A 127 6.05 16.95 18.17
N SER A 128 6.49 17.10 19.42
CA SER A 128 6.21 16.19 20.52
C SER A 128 5.12 16.74 21.43
N ALA A 129 4.48 15.84 22.19
CA ALA A 129 3.56 16.22 23.26
C ALA A 129 4.25 17.18 24.24
N GLY A 130 3.53 18.23 24.65
CA GLY A 130 4.02 19.20 25.64
C GLY A 130 5.24 20.03 25.21
N GLY A 131 5.59 20.06 23.92
CA GLY A 131 6.72 20.85 23.42
C GLY A 131 8.09 20.22 23.67
N GLY A 132 8.17 18.90 23.87
CA GLY A 132 9.43 18.18 23.95
C GLY A 132 10.22 18.16 22.62
N GLU A 133 11.38 17.48 22.64
CA GLU A 133 12.24 17.34 21.45
C GLU A 133 11.48 16.82 20.22
N PRO A 134 11.74 17.35 19.02
CA PRO A 134 11.09 16.86 17.80
C PRO A 134 11.34 15.37 17.55
N ARG A 135 10.33 14.69 17.01
CA ARG A 135 10.37 13.27 16.64
C ARG A 135 10.67 13.10 15.15
N THR A 136 11.19 11.93 14.81
CA THR A 136 11.22 11.48 13.42
C THR A 136 9.89 10.89 12.99
N ALA A 137 9.64 10.79 11.68
CA ALA A 137 8.43 10.14 11.17
C ALA A 137 8.32 8.69 11.64
N VAL A 138 9.42 7.91 11.55
CA VAL A 138 9.48 6.52 12.03
C VAL A 138 9.17 6.42 13.53
N ALA A 139 9.71 7.33 14.34
CA ALA A 139 9.44 7.37 15.78
C ALA A 139 7.97 7.72 16.09
N ALA A 140 7.37 8.64 15.34
CA ALA A 140 5.96 8.98 15.48
C ALA A 140 5.05 7.79 15.10
N TYR A 141 5.34 7.08 14.01
CA TYR A 141 4.61 5.88 13.61
C TYR A 141 4.69 4.78 14.67
N ALA A 142 5.88 4.53 15.22
CA ALA A 142 6.05 3.55 16.29
C ALA A 142 5.32 3.95 17.58
N ALA A 143 5.32 5.24 17.95
CA ALA A 143 4.57 5.74 19.10
C ALA A 143 3.05 5.58 18.92
N PHE A 144 2.53 5.88 17.73
CA PHE A 144 1.13 5.66 17.38
C PHE A 144 0.74 4.19 17.49
N VAL A 145 1.56 3.29 16.93
CA VAL A 145 1.31 1.83 17.03
C VAL A 145 1.41 1.34 18.47
N ARG A 146 2.35 1.84 19.27
CA ARG A 146 2.43 1.52 20.71
C ARG A 146 1.13 1.87 21.41
N ALA A 147 0.65 3.10 21.22
CA ALA A 147 -0.58 3.57 21.85
C ALA A 147 -1.81 2.75 21.39
N PHE A 148 -1.86 2.35 20.12
CA PHE A 148 -2.89 1.44 19.61
C PHE A 148 -2.83 0.07 20.29
N VAL A 149 -1.65 -0.55 20.38
CA VAL A 149 -1.47 -1.86 21.02
C VAL A 149 -1.87 -1.82 22.50
N ASP A 150 -1.53 -0.74 23.20
CA ASP A 150 -1.88 -0.57 24.61
C ASP A 150 -3.40 -0.39 24.78
N ALA A 151 -4.05 0.44 23.96
CA ALA A 151 -5.49 0.67 23.99
C ALA A 151 -6.31 -0.59 23.64
N LEU A 152 -5.79 -1.44 22.74
CA LEU A 152 -6.45 -2.65 22.25
C LEU A 152 -5.88 -3.93 22.89
N ALA A 153 -5.13 -3.84 23.99
CA ALA A 153 -4.47 -4.97 24.62
C ALA A 153 -5.44 -6.12 24.94
N GLY A 154 -6.63 -5.81 25.46
CA GLY A 154 -7.70 -6.79 25.73
C GLY A 154 -8.18 -7.51 24.46
N PRO A 155 -8.71 -6.78 23.46
CA PRO A 155 -9.10 -7.37 22.17
C PRO A 155 -7.99 -8.15 21.44
N ILE A 156 -6.73 -7.70 21.53
CA ILE A 156 -5.58 -8.42 20.97
C ILE A 156 -5.35 -9.74 21.72
N ALA A 157 -5.35 -9.72 23.05
CA ALA A 157 -5.17 -10.92 23.87
C ALA A 157 -6.30 -11.94 23.66
N ALA A 158 -7.53 -11.46 23.49
CA ALA A 158 -8.70 -12.27 23.16
C ALA A 158 -8.66 -12.85 21.72
N GLY A 159 -7.76 -12.35 20.86
CA GLY A 159 -7.68 -12.76 19.47
C GLY A 159 -8.76 -12.17 18.57
N VAL A 160 -9.40 -11.07 19.00
CA VAL A 160 -10.35 -10.32 18.19
C VAL A 160 -9.58 -9.47 17.19
N VAL A 161 -8.58 -8.70 17.64
CA VAL A 161 -7.69 -7.96 16.74
C VAL A 161 -6.55 -8.89 16.32
N THR A 162 -6.58 -9.35 15.08
CA THR A 162 -5.68 -10.40 14.57
C THR A 162 -4.60 -9.88 13.64
N GLU A 163 -4.78 -8.68 13.09
CA GLU A 163 -3.82 -8.10 12.17
C GLU A 163 -3.66 -6.59 12.37
N LEU A 164 -2.41 -6.16 12.22
CA LEU A 164 -2.02 -4.77 12.08
C LEU A 164 -1.34 -4.61 10.72
N GLN A 165 -2.03 -3.95 9.78
CA GLN A 165 -1.47 -3.59 8.49
C GLN A 165 -0.76 -2.25 8.60
N VAL A 166 0.54 -2.21 8.33
CA VAL A 166 1.35 -0.99 8.46
C VAL A 166 1.26 -0.19 7.17
N GLY A 167 0.70 1.02 7.23
CA GLY A 167 0.69 1.94 6.10
C GLY A 167 2.09 2.49 5.81
N LEU A 168 2.58 2.32 4.58
CA LEU A 168 3.95 2.68 4.18
C LEU A 168 4.00 3.67 3.00
N GLY A 169 2.92 4.42 2.79
CA GLY A 169 2.80 5.31 1.65
C GLY A 169 1.34 5.65 1.32
N PRO A 170 1.08 6.20 0.12
CA PRO A 170 -0.26 6.57 -0.33
C PRO A 170 -1.19 5.35 -0.34
N CYS A 171 -2.45 5.53 0.07
CA CYS A 171 -3.42 4.45 0.28
C CYS A 171 -2.96 3.34 1.27
N GLY A 172 -1.93 3.61 2.08
CA GLY A 172 -1.31 2.64 2.98
C GLY A 172 -0.42 1.62 2.28
N GLU A 173 -0.14 1.81 1.00
CA GLU A 173 0.63 0.88 0.16
C GLU A 173 2.13 1.23 0.20
N LEU A 174 3.01 0.23 0.20
CA LEU A 174 4.46 0.43 0.10
C LEU A 174 4.83 0.82 -1.35
N ARG A 175 4.65 2.10 -1.70
CA ARG A 175 5.01 2.68 -3.00
C ARG A 175 5.18 4.19 -2.93
N TYR A 176 5.66 4.74 -4.02
CA TYR A 176 5.60 6.18 -4.26
C TYR A 176 4.22 6.65 -4.77
N PRO A 177 3.81 7.91 -4.52
CA PRO A 177 2.59 8.49 -5.06
C PRO A 177 2.76 8.95 -6.52
N SER A 178 3.05 8.01 -7.42
CA SER A 178 3.37 8.29 -8.84
C SER A 178 2.16 8.45 -9.78
N TYR A 179 0.95 8.14 -9.31
CA TYR A 179 -0.31 8.25 -10.09
C TYR A 179 -1.43 8.99 -9.32
N PRO A 180 -1.19 10.19 -8.78
CA PRO A 180 -2.18 10.95 -8.03
C PRO A 180 -3.36 11.36 -8.93
N ALA A 181 -4.56 10.85 -8.66
CA ALA A 181 -5.76 11.20 -9.42
C ALA A 181 -6.31 12.59 -9.04
N ALA A 182 -5.92 13.12 -7.87
CA ALA A 182 -6.36 14.41 -7.37
C ALA A 182 -6.11 15.55 -8.39
N GLY A 183 -7.16 16.35 -8.64
CA GLY A 183 -7.10 17.47 -9.57
C GLY A 183 -6.90 17.07 -11.04
N GLY A 184 -7.13 15.81 -11.40
CA GLY A 184 -6.95 15.32 -12.78
C GLY A 184 -5.48 15.24 -13.21
N ARG A 185 -4.54 15.26 -12.26
CA ARG A 185 -3.09 15.24 -12.53
C ARG A 185 -2.68 13.97 -13.29
N TRP A 186 -3.21 12.84 -12.88
CA TRP A 186 -3.03 11.56 -13.56
C TRP A 186 -4.39 10.92 -13.91
N ALA A 187 -4.44 10.25 -15.06
CA ALA A 187 -5.55 9.41 -15.48
C ALA A 187 -5.03 8.07 -16.00
N PHE A 188 -5.78 7.00 -15.72
CA PHE A 188 -5.46 5.68 -16.24
C PHE A 188 -5.51 5.68 -17.79
N PRO A 189 -4.54 5.09 -18.49
CA PRO A 189 -3.39 4.31 -17.98
C PRO A 189 -2.06 5.06 -18.06
N GLY A 190 -1.94 6.33 -17.64
CA GLY A 190 -0.67 7.08 -17.73
C GLY A 190 0.52 6.38 -17.04
N ILE A 191 1.75 6.59 -17.53
CA ILE A 191 2.97 5.99 -16.95
C ILE A 191 3.29 6.47 -15.51
N GLY A 192 2.70 7.59 -15.07
CA GLY A 192 3.04 8.22 -13.80
C GLY A 192 4.37 8.97 -13.85
N GLU A 193 4.81 9.53 -12.73
CA GLU A 193 6.09 10.23 -12.62
C GLU A 193 6.95 9.73 -11.45
N PHE A 194 8.26 9.92 -11.55
CA PHE A 194 9.15 9.80 -10.41
C PHE A 194 8.92 11.00 -9.46
N VAL A 195 8.67 10.74 -8.18
CA VAL A 195 8.32 11.79 -7.19
C VAL A 195 9.41 11.97 -6.13
N CYS A 196 10.66 11.97 -6.59
CA CYS A 196 11.88 12.08 -5.77
C CYS A 196 12.57 13.46 -5.86
N TYR A 197 11.81 14.51 -6.14
CA TYR A 197 12.35 15.86 -6.33
C TYR A 197 12.40 16.69 -5.05
N ASP A 198 11.98 16.14 -3.90
CA ASP A 198 12.16 16.81 -2.61
C ASP A 198 13.66 16.99 -2.30
N PRO A 199 14.05 18.06 -1.57
CA PRO A 199 15.46 18.42 -1.39
C PRO A 199 16.33 17.27 -0.85
N ARG A 200 15.78 16.46 0.07
CA ARG A 200 16.53 15.37 0.71
C ARG A 200 16.64 14.15 -0.18
N MET A 201 15.61 13.79 -0.95
CA MET A 201 15.72 12.73 -1.97
C MET A 201 16.77 13.08 -3.02
N ARG A 202 16.79 14.34 -3.49
CA ARG A 202 17.82 14.80 -4.45
C ARG A 202 19.23 14.73 -3.86
N ALA A 203 19.39 15.13 -2.59
CA ALA A 203 20.66 15.02 -1.89
C ALA A 203 21.10 13.55 -1.72
N SER A 204 20.16 12.65 -1.39
CA SER A 204 20.40 11.21 -1.27
C SER A 204 20.86 10.59 -2.59
N LEU A 205 20.21 10.92 -3.72
CA LEU A 205 20.62 10.45 -5.04
C LEU A 205 22.02 10.96 -5.41
N ALA A 206 22.29 12.25 -5.18
CA ALA A 206 23.60 12.84 -5.44
C ALA A 206 24.71 12.19 -4.60
N ALA A 207 24.44 11.92 -3.32
CA ALA A 207 25.37 11.22 -2.44
C ALA A 207 25.62 9.78 -2.89
N ALA A 208 24.57 9.05 -3.30
CA ALA A 208 24.70 7.69 -3.83
C ALA A 208 25.55 7.65 -5.11
N ALA A 209 25.39 8.63 -6.01
CA ALA A 209 26.19 8.74 -7.22
C ALA A 209 27.67 9.02 -6.90
N ALA A 210 27.94 9.95 -5.99
CA ALA A 210 29.29 10.28 -5.55
C ALA A 210 29.98 9.08 -4.86
N ALA A 211 29.28 8.37 -3.98
CA ALA A 211 29.80 7.19 -3.30
C ALA A 211 30.13 6.04 -4.27
N GLY A 212 29.38 5.91 -5.37
CA GLY A 212 29.65 4.95 -6.45
C GLY A 212 30.74 5.39 -7.44
N GLY A 213 31.34 6.57 -7.26
CA GLY A 213 32.32 7.12 -8.21
C GLY A 213 31.71 7.48 -9.57
N HIS A 214 30.40 7.70 -9.62
CA HIS A 214 29.69 8.01 -10.86
C HIS A 214 29.79 9.51 -11.22
N PRO A 215 29.68 9.85 -12.52
CA PRO A 215 29.59 11.24 -12.96
C PRO A 215 28.47 12.02 -12.27
N LYS A 216 28.64 13.33 -12.08
CA LYS A 216 27.72 14.20 -11.32
C LYS A 216 26.29 14.14 -11.84
N GLU A 217 26.10 13.96 -13.15
CA GLU A 217 24.79 13.84 -13.78
C GLU A 217 24.02 12.57 -13.36
N TRP A 218 24.67 11.54 -12.82
CA TRP A 218 23.97 10.40 -12.22
C TRP A 218 23.27 10.77 -10.91
N GLY A 219 23.71 11.86 -10.27
CA GLY A 219 23.13 12.41 -9.06
C GLY A 219 21.83 13.19 -9.24
N THR A 220 21.23 13.17 -10.45
CA THR A 220 19.93 13.80 -10.72
C THR A 220 18.94 12.83 -11.35
N PRO A 221 17.63 12.98 -11.05
CA PRO A 221 16.60 12.17 -11.69
C PRO A 221 16.62 12.29 -13.23
N PRO A 222 16.17 11.25 -13.97
CA PRO A 222 16.08 11.30 -15.43
C PRO A 222 15.13 12.39 -15.90
N THR A 223 15.59 13.24 -16.82
CA THR A 223 14.79 14.35 -17.39
C THR A 223 13.98 13.93 -18.61
N ASP A 224 14.16 12.71 -19.10
CA ASP A 224 13.53 12.14 -20.28
C ASP A 224 12.46 11.08 -19.92
N ALA A 225 11.98 11.09 -18.67
CA ALA A 225 10.98 10.15 -18.14
C ALA A 225 9.54 10.44 -18.59
N GLY A 226 9.30 11.55 -19.29
CA GLY A 226 7.94 11.98 -19.63
C GLY A 226 7.18 12.53 -18.42
N THR A 227 5.86 12.60 -18.57
CA THR A 227 4.92 13.14 -17.57
C THR A 227 3.83 12.12 -17.22
N TYR A 228 3.02 12.42 -16.20
CA TYR A 228 2.01 11.51 -15.64
C TYR A 228 1.19 10.72 -16.67
N ASN A 229 0.67 11.40 -17.70
CA ASN A 229 -0.28 10.84 -18.66
C ASN A 229 0.36 10.37 -19.96
N ASP A 230 1.69 10.41 -20.04
CA ASP A 230 2.40 9.88 -21.20
C ASP A 230 2.26 8.36 -21.29
N THR A 231 2.63 7.85 -22.47
CA THR A 231 2.79 6.41 -22.71
C THR A 231 4.27 6.06 -22.74
N PRO A 232 4.65 4.77 -22.52
CA PRO A 232 6.06 4.37 -22.56
C PRO A 232 6.77 4.65 -23.90
N TRP A 233 6.00 4.83 -24.98
CA TRP A 233 6.53 5.06 -26.33
C TRP A 233 7.00 6.49 -26.54
N VAL A 234 6.36 7.47 -25.89
CA VAL A 234 6.67 8.89 -26.08
C VAL A 234 7.77 9.36 -25.12
N ALA A 235 7.86 8.77 -23.93
CA ALA A 235 8.93 9.03 -22.95
C ALA A 235 10.24 8.31 -23.33
N PRO A 236 11.32 9.02 -23.77
CA PRO A 236 12.55 8.37 -24.21
C PRO A 236 13.18 7.46 -23.17
N PHE A 237 13.05 7.79 -21.88
CA PHE A 237 13.53 6.96 -20.78
C PHE A 237 12.88 5.58 -20.78
N PHE A 238 11.58 5.45 -21.09
CA PHE A 238 10.78 4.22 -20.96
C PHE A 238 10.58 3.43 -22.26
N ARG A 239 11.11 3.90 -23.40
CA ARG A 239 11.08 3.14 -24.66
C ARG A 239 11.76 1.78 -24.51
N ARG A 240 11.45 0.81 -25.38
CA ARG A 240 11.99 -0.57 -25.30
C ARG A 240 13.52 -0.66 -25.14
N PHE A 241 14.27 0.27 -25.73
CA PHE A 241 15.72 0.40 -25.61
C PHE A 241 16.12 1.79 -25.09
N GLY A 242 15.28 2.36 -24.22
CA GLY A 242 15.41 3.71 -23.68
C GLY A 242 16.37 3.83 -22.50
N GLY A 243 16.35 5.02 -21.88
CA GLY A 243 17.20 5.40 -20.76
C GLY A 243 17.22 4.40 -19.60
N TRP A 244 16.09 3.74 -19.32
CA TRP A 244 15.93 2.74 -18.26
C TRP A 244 16.91 1.56 -18.33
N ARG A 245 17.42 1.22 -19.53
CA ARG A 245 18.39 0.13 -19.72
C ARG A 245 19.85 0.57 -19.63
N THR A 246 20.11 1.88 -19.73
CA THR A 246 21.47 2.41 -19.66
C THR A 246 22.06 2.19 -18.27
N PRO A 247 23.40 2.17 -18.10
CA PRO A 247 24.02 2.09 -16.78
C PRO A 247 23.47 3.14 -15.81
N ARG A 248 23.29 4.39 -16.26
CA ARG A 248 22.69 5.48 -15.46
C ARG A 248 21.24 5.18 -15.07
N GLY A 249 20.42 4.72 -16.01
CA GLY A 249 19.02 4.39 -15.75
C GLY A 249 18.86 3.24 -14.77
N ARG A 250 19.66 2.17 -14.93
CA ARG A 250 19.70 1.04 -13.99
C ARG A 250 20.15 1.48 -12.60
N PHE A 251 21.16 2.36 -12.51
CA PHE A 251 21.59 2.96 -11.24
C PHE A 251 20.45 3.74 -10.56
N PHE A 252 19.83 4.67 -11.29
CA PHE A 252 18.73 5.49 -10.75
C PHE A 252 17.56 4.63 -10.28
N LEU A 253 17.11 3.68 -11.09
CA LEU A 253 15.99 2.79 -10.75
C LEU A 253 16.34 1.90 -9.55
N THR A 254 17.58 1.42 -9.46
CA THR A 254 18.04 0.63 -8.30
C THR A 254 18.03 1.49 -7.03
N TRP A 255 18.58 2.72 -7.08
CA TRP A 255 18.53 3.65 -5.95
C TRP A 255 17.09 3.94 -5.50
N TYR A 256 16.19 4.20 -6.45
CA TYR A 256 14.80 4.55 -6.17
C TYR A 256 14.04 3.38 -5.51
N ALA A 257 14.25 2.15 -6.00
CA ALA A 257 13.68 0.94 -5.40
C ALA A 257 14.31 0.62 -4.03
N ASP A 258 15.63 0.76 -3.89
CA ASP A 258 16.32 0.49 -2.63
C ASP A 258 15.91 1.48 -1.53
N ALA A 259 15.65 2.74 -1.88
CA ALA A 259 15.12 3.73 -0.95
C ALA A 259 13.74 3.32 -0.40
N LEU A 260 12.84 2.83 -1.27
CA LEU A 260 11.53 2.33 -0.86
C LEU A 260 11.64 1.07 0.02
N VAL A 261 12.54 0.14 -0.30
CA VAL A 261 12.77 -1.06 0.51
C VAL A 261 13.35 -0.69 1.89
N ARG A 262 14.26 0.28 1.97
CA ARG A 262 14.80 0.79 3.25
C ARG A 262 13.71 1.44 4.10
N HIS A 263 12.87 2.29 3.51
CA HIS A 263 11.71 2.87 4.18
C HIS A 263 10.84 1.79 4.84
N GLY A 264 10.46 0.77 4.06
CA GLY A 264 9.68 -0.34 4.60
C GLY A 264 10.41 -1.11 5.70
N ASP A 265 11.73 -1.32 5.59
CA ASP A 265 12.54 -2.01 6.60
C ASP A 265 12.60 -1.23 7.91
N ASP A 266 12.84 0.08 7.84
CA ASP A 266 12.98 0.97 9.00
C ASP A 266 11.66 1.10 9.76
N VAL A 267 10.55 1.35 9.06
CA VAL A 267 9.23 1.46 9.69
C VAL A 267 8.80 0.12 10.26
N LEU A 268 8.97 -0.99 9.55
CA LEU A 268 8.61 -2.32 10.07
C LEU A 268 9.46 -2.72 11.27
N ALA A 269 10.76 -2.40 11.29
CA ALA A 269 11.62 -2.64 12.43
C ALA A 269 11.13 -1.85 13.66
N ALA A 270 10.81 -0.57 13.48
CA ALA A 270 10.31 0.28 14.56
C ALA A 270 8.94 -0.20 15.07
N VAL A 271 8.02 -0.53 14.17
CA VAL A 271 6.71 -1.11 14.52
C VAL A 271 6.86 -2.45 15.23
N ARG A 272 7.75 -3.33 14.75
CA ARG A 272 7.97 -4.64 15.37
C ARG A 272 8.55 -4.52 16.78
N SER A 273 9.33 -3.46 17.07
CA SER A 273 9.81 -3.19 18.44
C SER A 273 8.68 -2.84 19.41
N VAL A 274 7.52 -2.42 18.89
CA VAL A 274 6.35 -2.05 19.68
C VAL A 274 5.18 -3.03 19.64
N VAL A 275 5.26 -4.03 18.77
CA VAL A 275 4.25 -5.09 18.67
C VAL A 275 4.76 -6.34 19.40
N PRO A 276 3.91 -7.02 20.20
CA PRO A 276 4.31 -8.24 20.89
C PRO A 276 4.93 -9.28 19.93
N PRO A 277 6.14 -9.80 20.21
CA PRO A 277 6.91 -10.63 19.27
C PRO A 277 6.34 -12.05 19.08
N ARG A 278 5.39 -12.46 19.93
CA ARG A 278 4.69 -13.74 19.87
C ARG A 278 3.25 -13.51 20.25
N GLY A 279 2.33 -13.80 19.35
CA GLY A 279 0.91 -13.58 19.62
C GLY A 279 0.02 -13.76 18.41
N ARG A 280 -1.26 -13.46 18.62
CA ARG A 280 -2.31 -13.54 17.60
C ARG A 280 -2.29 -12.38 16.61
N LEU A 281 -1.55 -11.30 16.93
CA LEU A 281 -1.45 -10.11 16.09
C LEU A 281 -0.33 -10.26 15.05
N ARG A 282 -0.73 -10.37 13.79
CA ARG A 282 0.16 -10.43 12.63
C ARG A 282 0.44 -9.03 12.10
N LEU A 283 1.65 -8.80 11.60
CA LEU A 283 1.92 -7.62 10.77
C LEU A 283 1.56 -7.94 9.33
N ALA A 284 1.04 -6.96 8.59
CA ALA A 284 0.81 -7.05 7.16
C ALA A 284 1.31 -5.79 6.46
N VAL A 285 1.69 -5.92 5.20
CA VAL A 285 2.03 -4.79 4.33
C VAL A 285 1.34 -4.97 3.00
N LYS A 286 0.71 -3.88 2.55
CA LYS A 286 0.01 -3.84 1.28
C LYS A 286 0.91 -3.39 0.15
N VAL A 287 0.86 -4.14 -0.95
CA VAL A 287 1.56 -3.85 -2.21
C VAL A 287 0.53 -3.67 -3.31
N SER A 288 0.62 -2.54 -4.00
CA SER A 288 -0.35 -2.17 -5.03
C SER A 288 -0.21 -2.99 -6.33
N GLY A 289 -1.34 -3.35 -6.92
CA GLY A 289 -1.45 -4.05 -8.18
C GLY A 289 -1.30 -3.14 -9.41
N ILE A 290 -0.06 -2.72 -9.71
CA ILE A 290 0.22 -1.87 -10.89
C ILE A 290 0.21 -2.71 -12.17
N HIS A 291 -0.98 -2.90 -12.74
CA HIS A 291 -1.19 -3.84 -13.82
C HIS A 291 -1.02 -3.25 -15.23
N TRP A 292 -1.11 -1.93 -15.40
CA TRP A 292 -0.94 -1.25 -16.69
C TRP A 292 0.54 -1.10 -17.05
N TRP A 293 0.82 -1.07 -18.35
CA TRP A 293 2.15 -1.15 -18.96
C TRP A 293 2.99 -2.38 -18.59
N ARG A 294 2.46 -3.33 -17.81
CA ARG A 294 3.18 -4.55 -17.41
C ARG A 294 3.62 -5.40 -18.59
N SER A 295 2.84 -5.43 -19.68
CA SER A 295 3.20 -6.14 -20.92
C SER A 295 4.20 -5.37 -21.80
N THR A 296 4.83 -4.32 -21.27
CA THR A 296 5.92 -3.59 -21.94
C THR A 296 7.28 -3.95 -21.33
N ALA A 297 8.36 -3.69 -22.07
CA ALA A 297 9.70 -4.03 -21.59
C ALA A 297 10.14 -3.20 -20.37
N SER A 298 9.75 -1.93 -20.32
CA SER A 298 10.14 -1.00 -19.25
C SER A 298 9.26 -1.07 -18.02
N ARG A 299 8.04 -1.61 -18.15
CA ARG A 299 7.02 -1.65 -17.07
C ARG A 299 6.91 -0.29 -16.38
N ALA A 300 6.76 0.76 -17.18
CA ALA A 300 6.97 2.15 -16.75
C ALA A 300 6.19 2.53 -15.47
N ALA A 301 4.92 2.10 -15.36
CA ALA A 301 4.12 2.37 -14.17
C ALA A 301 4.65 1.65 -12.92
N GLU A 302 5.06 0.38 -13.03
CA GLU A 302 5.71 -0.32 -11.91
C GLU A 302 6.99 0.43 -11.50
N ALA A 303 7.80 0.87 -12.47
CA ALA A 303 9.04 1.59 -12.22
C ALA A 303 8.82 2.93 -11.50
N THR A 304 7.85 3.74 -11.91
CA THR A 304 7.55 5.03 -11.25
C THR A 304 6.98 4.85 -9.84
N CYS A 305 6.28 3.73 -9.58
CA CYS A 305 5.82 3.34 -8.25
C CYS A 305 6.94 2.83 -7.32
N GLY A 306 8.15 2.58 -7.85
CA GLY A 306 9.27 1.98 -7.12
C GLY A 306 9.37 0.45 -7.25
N TYR A 307 8.44 -0.19 -7.97
CA TYR A 307 8.44 -1.62 -8.26
C TYR A 307 9.33 -1.92 -9.48
N VAL A 308 10.63 -1.70 -9.32
CA VAL A 308 11.60 -1.84 -10.40
C VAL A 308 11.83 -3.31 -10.74
N CYS A 309 11.49 -3.67 -11.98
CA CYS A 309 11.84 -4.96 -12.57
C CYS A 309 12.81 -4.74 -13.74
N LEU A 310 14.06 -5.20 -13.60
CA LEU A 310 15.08 -5.06 -14.65
C LEU A 310 15.44 -6.44 -15.22
N PRO A 311 15.53 -6.58 -16.55
CA PRO A 311 15.99 -7.82 -17.17
C PRO A 311 17.47 -8.04 -16.84
N ARG A 312 18.00 -9.24 -17.11
CA ARG A 312 19.44 -9.50 -16.98
C ARG A 312 20.25 -8.53 -17.84
N ASP A 313 21.53 -8.40 -17.53
CA ASP A 313 22.45 -7.64 -18.37
C ASP A 313 22.53 -8.23 -19.80
N GLY A 314 23.08 -7.46 -20.73
CA GLY A 314 23.28 -7.88 -22.12
C GLY A 314 22.18 -7.45 -23.12
N PRO A 315 22.45 -7.64 -24.42
CA PRO A 315 21.66 -7.03 -25.50
C PRO A 315 20.20 -7.49 -25.52
N LEU A 316 19.96 -8.78 -25.22
CA LEU A 316 18.61 -9.36 -25.18
C LEU A 316 18.03 -9.45 -23.76
N GLY A 317 18.83 -9.18 -22.73
CA GLY A 317 18.41 -9.32 -21.32
C GLY A 317 18.02 -10.74 -20.89
N LEU A 318 18.49 -11.73 -21.64
CA LEU A 318 18.22 -13.17 -21.42
C LEU A 318 19.39 -13.87 -20.71
N PHE A 319 20.62 -13.40 -20.93
CA PHE A 319 21.85 -14.03 -20.47
C PHE A 319 22.70 -13.00 -19.71
N GLY A 320 23.07 -13.30 -18.47
CA GLY A 320 23.84 -12.37 -17.63
C GLY A 320 23.38 -12.38 -16.16
N ALA A 321 24.05 -11.59 -15.33
CA ALA A 321 23.63 -11.33 -13.96
C ALA A 321 22.68 -10.12 -13.90
N GLY A 322 22.31 -9.69 -12.69
CA GLY A 322 21.70 -8.37 -12.49
C GLY A 322 20.22 -8.22 -12.85
N ALA A 323 19.47 -9.33 -12.99
CA ALA A 323 18.01 -9.24 -13.00
C ALA A 323 17.51 -8.71 -11.65
N VAL A 324 16.56 -7.79 -11.70
CA VAL A 324 15.89 -7.23 -10.52
C VAL A 324 14.43 -7.58 -10.62
N ASP A 325 13.89 -8.15 -9.55
CA ASP A 325 12.46 -8.45 -9.40
C ASP A 325 11.96 -7.74 -8.13
N ALA A 326 11.09 -6.76 -8.32
CA ALA A 326 10.53 -5.97 -7.23
C ALA A 326 9.78 -6.84 -6.22
N TYR A 327 8.96 -7.79 -6.70
CA TYR A 327 8.12 -8.61 -5.83
C TYR A 327 8.95 -9.57 -5.00
N ALA A 328 10.03 -10.12 -5.57
CA ALA A 328 10.98 -10.94 -4.82
C ALA A 328 11.69 -10.12 -3.72
N ARG A 329 12.07 -8.86 -4.00
CA ARG A 329 12.68 -7.96 -3.00
C ARG A 329 11.71 -7.61 -1.88
N LEU A 330 10.46 -7.28 -2.21
CA LEU A 330 9.41 -6.98 -1.25
C LEU A 330 9.08 -8.22 -0.39
N ALA A 331 8.97 -9.40 -1.00
CA ALA A 331 8.75 -10.65 -0.28
C ALA A 331 9.91 -10.96 0.69
N ALA A 332 11.16 -10.72 0.27
CA ALA A 332 12.33 -10.87 1.15
C ALA A 332 12.30 -9.85 2.31
N LEU A 333 11.86 -8.60 2.07
CA LEU A 333 11.62 -7.62 3.13
C LEU A 333 10.58 -8.12 4.13
N PHE A 334 9.43 -8.58 3.66
CA PHE A 334 8.36 -9.03 4.54
C PHE A 334 8.72 -10.30 5.31
N ALA A 335 9.52 -11.19 4.72
CA ALA A 335 10.07 -12.36 5.40
C ALA A 335 10.94 -11.97 6.61
N ARG A 336 11.76 -10.92 6.51
CA ARG A 336 12.60 -10.45 7.63
C ARG A 336 11.79 -10.00 8.84
N HIS A 337 10.62 -9.41 8.59
CA HIS A 337 9.74 -8.87 9.63
C HIS A 337 8.61 -9.82 10.04
N ASP A 338 8.51 -10.99 9.39
CA ASP A 338 7.37 -11.92 9.51
C ASP A 338 6.03 -11.19 9.28
N ALA A 339 6.02 -10.34 8.25
CA ALA A 339 4.84 -9.65 7.78
C ALA A 339 4.12 -10.45 6.67
N VAL A 340 2.80 -10.37 6.64
CA VAL A 340 1.95 -10.90 5.57
C VAL A 340 2.10 -10.01 4.33
N PHE A 341 2.25 -10.65 3.16
CA PHE A 341 2.23 -9.98 1.87
C PHE A 341 0.78 -9.81 1.45
N ASP A 342 0.24 -8.60 1.55
CA ASP A 342 -1.11 -8.27 1.08
C ASP A 342 -1.07 -7.59 -0.29
N PHE A 343 -1.92 -8.02 -1.21
CA PHE A 343 -1.83 -7.64 -2.62
C PHE A 343 -3.20 -7.39 -3.27
N THR A 344 -3.30 -6.39 -4.14
CA THR A 344 -4.56 -6.02 -4.81
C THR A 344 -4.69 -6.61 -6.22
N CYS A 345 -5.83 -6.33 -6.89
CA CYS A 345 -6.17 -6.75 -8.27
C CYS A 345 -6.55 -8.24 -8.45
N LEU A 346 -6.89 -8.96 -7.38
CA LEU A 346 -7.23 -10.37 -7.47
C LEU A 346 -8.52 -10.66 -8.26
N GLU A 347 -9.39 -9.65 -8.44
CA GLU A 347 -10.66 -9.73 -9.16
C GLU A 347 -10.53 -9.44 -10.67
N MET A 348 -9.37 -8.96 -11.11
CA MET A 348 -9.19 -8.48 -12.47
C MET A 348 -8.83 -9.61 -13.45
N TRP A 349 -9.55 -9.66 -14.57
CA TRP A 349 -9.24 -10.53 -15.71
C TRP A 349 -8.40 -9.78 -16.73
N THR A 350 -7.35 -10.41 -17.27
CA THR A 350 -6.46 -9.80 -18.27
C THR A 350 -7.20 -9.49 -19.57
N TRP A 351 -8.05 -10.41 -20.02
CA TRP A 351 -8.80 -10.26 -21.27
C TRP A 351 -9.88 -9.16 -21.21
N LYS A 352 -10.24 -8.68 -20.02
CA LYS A 352 -11.13 -7.51 -19.83
C LYS A 352 -10.40 -6.19 -19.79
N GLN A 353 -9.07 -6.19 -19.79
CA GLN A 353 -8.29 -4.97 -19.76
C GLN A 353 -8.01 -4.45 -21.17
N PRO A 354 -7.84 -3.13 -21.35
CA PRO A 354 -7.57 -2.56 -22.66
C PRO A 354 -6.13 -2.87 -23.12
N LEU A 355 -5.98 -3.96 -23.89
CA LEU A 355 -4.67 -4.44 -24.35
C LEU A 355 -3.89 -3.38 -25.14
N TRP A 356 -4.53 -2.72 -26.11
CA TRP A 356 -3.86 -1.76 -26.98
C TRP A 356 -3.57 -0.42 -26.31
N ALA A 357 -4.48 0.03 -25.44
CA ALA A 357 -4.36 1.34 -24.79
C ALA A 357 -3.53 1.30 -23.49
N ALA A 358 -3.46 0.16 -22.80
CA ALA A 358 -2.83 0.09 -21.47
C ALA A 358 -1.86 -1.07 -21.28
N ARG A 359 -1.83 -2.08 -22.18
CA ARG A 359 -0.93 -3.26 -22.06
C ARG A 359 -1.00 -3.95 -20.69
N CYS A 360 -2.22 -4.04 -20.16
CA CYS A 360 -2.46 -4.56 -18.82
C CYS A 360 -2.27 -6.08 -18.73
N GLU A 361 -1.72 -6.55 -17.61
CA GLU A 361 -1.51 -7.99 -17.32
C GLU A 361 -1.78 -8.33 -15.83
N PRO A 362 -2.97 -8.05 -15.27
CA PRO A 362 -3.25 -8.26 -13.85
C PRO A 362 -3.12 -9.72 -13.40
N GLU A 363 -3.47 -10.71 -14.24
CA GLU A 363 -3.34 -12.12 -13.85
C GLU A 363 -1.90 -12.59 -13.74
N ARG A 364 -1.04 -12.08 -14.63
CA ARG A 364 0.40 -12.34 -14.55
C ARG A 364 1.00 -11.60 -13.36
N LEU A 365 0.53 -10.37 -13.09
CA LEU A 365 0.94 -9.60 -11.93
C LEU A 365 0.69 -10.33 -10.61
N VAL A 366 -0.55 -10.76 -10.38
CA VAL A 366 -0.92 -11.52 -9.18
C VAL A 366 -0.11 -12.81 -9.08
N ARG A 367 0.13 -13.50 -10.21
CA ARG A 367 0.96 -14.72 -10.22
C ARG A 367 2.39 -14.44 -9.76
N ASP A 368 3.04 -13.43 -10.32
CA ASP A 368 4.42 -13.09 -9.96
C ASP A 368 4.54 -12.69 -8.48
N ALA A 369 3.55 -11.97 -7.93
CA ALA A 369 3.49 -11.63 -6.50
C ALA A 369 3.30 -12.87 -5.60
N VAL A 370 2.39 -13.78 -5.97
CA VAL A 370 2.17 -15.05 -5.24
C VAL A 370 3.42 -15.93 -5.28
N ASP A 371 4.06 -16.05 -6.43
CA ASP A 371 5.27 -16.87 -6.60
C ASP A 371 6.44 -16.29 -5.78
N ALA A 372 6.59 -14.96 -5.75
CA ALA A 372 7.59 -14.29 -4.93
C ALA A 372 7.35 -14.50 -3.43
N ALA A 373 6.12 -14.33 -2.95
CA ALA A 373 5.76 -14.56 -1.56
C ALA A 373 5.97 -16.04 -1.16
N ALA A 374 5.56 -16.98 -2.01
CA ALA A 374 5.76 -18.40 -1.79
C ALA A 374 7.25 -18.78 -1.72
N ALA A 375 8.07 -18.26 -2.63
CA ALA A 375 9.52 -18.49 -2.65
C ALA A 375 10.23 -17.94 -1.40
N ALA A 376 9.75 -16.81 -0.86
CA ALA A 376 10.25 -16.23 0.38
C ALA A 376 9.65 -16.87 1.65
N GLY A 377 8.70 -17.80 1.52
CA GLY A 377 8.01 -18.41 2.66
C GLY A 377 7.11 -17.43 3.43
N VAL A 378 6.57 -16.42 2.76
CA VAL A 378 5.69 -15.39 3.33
C VAL A 378 4.23 -15.80 3.15
N ALA A 379 3.40 -15.51 4.14
CA ALA A 379 1.95 -15.69 4.03
C ALA A 379 1.35 -14.63 3.09
N PHE A 380 0.36 -15.00 2.30
CA PHE A 380 -0.20 -14.15 1.25
C PHE A 380 -1.67 -13.86 1.54
N ALA A 381 -1.99 -12.58 1.61
CA ALA A 381 -3.35 -12.06 1.63
C ALA A 381 -3.65 -11.38 0.29
N GLY A 382 -4.92 -11.11 0.02
CA GLY A 382 -5.22 -10.23 -1.09
C GLY A 382 -6.56 -9.55 -1.03
N GLU A 383 -6.74 -8.63 -1.95
CA GLU A 383 -7.88 -7.73 -2.04
C GLU A 383 -8.33 -7.56 -3.49
N ASN A 384 -9.59 -7.19 -3.70
CA ASN A 384 -10.02 -6.61 -4.96
C ASN A 384 -9.64 -5.13 -5.01
N ALA A 385 -9.18 -4.66 -6.17
CA ALA A 385 -8.78 -3.27 -6.34
C ALA A 385 -9.99 -2.34 -6.57
N LEU A 386 -11.02 -2.82 -7.27
CA LEU A 386 -12.25 -2.08 -7.56
C LEU A 386 -13.46 -2.77 -6.92
N GLU A 387 -14.46 -1.98 -6.50
CA GLU A 387 -15.74 -2.52 -6.04
C GLU A 387 -16.43 -3.31 -7.16
N ARG A 388 -16.71 -4.59 -6.89
CA ARG A 388 -17.26 -5.52 -7.88
C ARG A 388 -18.23 -6.48 -7.23
N TYR A 389 -19.48 -6.43 -7.68
CA TYR A 389 -20.57 -7.21 -7.09
C TYR A 389 -20.94 -8.45 -7.90
N ASP A 390 -20.33 -8.65 -9.07
CA ASP A 390 -20.68 -9.72 -10.01
C ASP A 390 -19.91 -11.04 -9.77
N GLU A 391 -20.60 -12.16 -10.04
CA GLU A 391 -20.06 -13.53 -9.92
C GLU A 391 -18.77 -13.77 -10.72
N GLU A 392 -18.52 -13.02 -11.78
CA GLU A 392 -17.29 -13.16 -12.56
C GLU A 392 -16.06 -12.65 -11.81
N ALA A 393 -16.19 -11.52 -11.10
CA ALA A 393 -15.16 -11.00 -10.21
C ALA A 393 -14.88 -11.97 -9.06
N TYR A 394 -15.94 -12.50 -8.41
CA TYR A 394 -15.80 -13.49 -7.33
C TYR A 394 -15.07 -14.75 -7.81
N ARG A 395 -15.41 -15.28 -8.98
CA ARG A 395 -14.72 -16.45 -9.56
C ARG A 395 -13.25 -16.18 -9.85
N GLN A 396 -12.91 -14.96 -10.25
CA GLN A 396 -11.52 -14.58 -10.51
C GLN A 396 -10.71 -14.54 -9.23
N VAL A 397 -11.27 -13.96 -8.17
CA VAL A 397 -10.66 -13.98 -6.83
C VAL A 397 -10.42 -15.42 -6.39
N GLU A 398 -11.43 -16.29 -6.50
CA GLU A 398 -11.30 -17.71 -6.13
C GLU A 398 -10.21 -18.42 -6.93
N LYS A 399 -10.10 -18.13 -8.24
CA LYS A 399 -9.06 -18.69 -9.12
C LYS A 399 -7.68 -18.17 -8.75
N ALA A 400 -7.53 -16.87 -8.50
CA ALA A 400 -6.28 -16.25 -8.09
C ALA A 400 -5.81 -16.82 -6.74
N PHE A 401 -6.68 -16.82 -5.74
CA PHE A 401 -6.36 -17.27 -4.39
C PHE A 401 -6.04 -18.76 -4.30
N ARG A 402 -6.64 -19.60 -5.17
CA ARG A 402 -6.29 -21.02 -5.29
C ARG A 402 -4.82 -21.27 -5.67
N ARG A 403 -4.15 -20.31 -6.32
CA ARG A 403 -2.72 -20.42 -6.66
C ARG A 403 -1.82 -20.27 -5.44
N VAL A 404 -2.27 -19.52 -4.44
CA VAL A 404 -1.54 -19.40 -3.19
C VAL A 404 -1.40 -20.80 -2.56
N PRO A 405 -0.18 -21.24 -2.21
CA PRO A 405 0.02 -22.52 -1.55
C PRO A 405 -0.84 -22.64 -0.29
N ARG A 406 -1.49 -23.79 -0.05
CA ARG A 406 -2.46 -23.96 1.05
C ARG A 406 -1.94 -23.47 2.41
N GLY A 407 -0.72 -23.85 2.79
CA GLY A 407 -0.10 -23.44 4.06
C GLY A 407 0.37 -21.98 4.12
N ARG A 408 0.16 -21.20 3.06
CA ARG A 408 0.52 -19.78 2.96
C ARG A 408 -0.68 -18.87 2.71
N ARG A 409 -1.88 -19.43 2.52
CA ARG A 409 -3.11 -18.64 2.39
C ARG A 409 -3.41 -17.96 3.71
N TYR A 410 -3.40 -16.64 3.71
CA TYR A 410 -3.71 -15.87 4.90
C TYR A 410 -5.16 -15.43 4.93
N GLY A 411 -5.61 -14.70 3.92
CA GLY A 411 -6.98 -14.22 3.85
C GLY A 411 -7.28 -13.48 2.54
N PHE A 412 -8.56 -13.22 2.30
CA PHE A 412 -8.99 -12.30 1.25
C PHE A 412 -9.90 -11.25 1.87
N THR A 413 -9.59 -9.98 1.62
CA THR A 413 -10.36 -8.87 2.15
C THR A 413 -11.11 -8.15 1.03
N TYR A 414 -12.45 -8.23 1.09
CA TYR A 414 -13.33 -7.63 0.09
C TYR A 414 -13.48 -6.11 0.29
N LEU A 415 -13.28 -5.37 -0.79
CA LEU A 415 -13.47 -3.92 -0.91
C LEU A 415 -14.81 -3.65 -1.65
N ARG A 416 -15.81 -3.01 -1.05
CA ARG A 416 -15.94 -2.61 0.35
C ARG A 416 -17.37 -2.91 0.83
N MET A 417 -17.56 -3.01 2.14
CA MET A 417 -18.88 -3.03 2.75
C MET A 417 -19.53 -1.65 2.60
N GLY A 418 -20.77 -1.62 2.13
CA GLY A 418 -21.57 -0.41 1.96
C GLY A 418 -23.00 -0.79 1.57
N ALA A 419 -23.89 0.19 1.46
CA ALA A 419 -25.30 -0.05 1.16
C ALA A 419 -25.49 -0.95 -0.07
N THR A 420 -24.77 -0.68 -1.16
CA THR A 420 -24.83 -1.47 -2.41
C THR A 420 -24.47 -2.94 -2.22
N LEU A 421 -23.51 -3.29 -1.35
CA LEU A 421 -23.18 -4.69 -1.05
C LEU A 421 -24.31 -5.39 -0.30
N MET A 422 -24.97 -4.66 0.59
CA MET A 422 -26.02 -5.18 1.48
C MET A 422 -27.39 -5.32 0.79
N GLU A 423 -27.53 -4.80 -0.44
CA GLU A 423 -28.73 -4.93 -1.26
C GLU A 423 -28.77 -6.24 -2.05
N GLU A 424 -29.98 -6.75 -2.30
CA GLU A 424 -30.17 -7.88 -3.23
C GLU A 424 -30.09 -7.39 -4.69
N PRO A 425 -29.51 -8.18 -5.63
CA PRO A 425 -29.00 -9.54 -5.46
C PRO A 425 -27.55 -9.63 -4.97
N HIS A 426 -26.87 -8.50 -4.69
CA HIS A 426 -25.45 -8.47 -4.39
C HIS A 426 -25.12 -9.20 -3.09
N TRP A 427 -25.95 -9.04 -2.06
CA TRP A 427 -25.76 -9.70 -0.77
C TRP A 427 -25.79 -11.23 -0.87
N ALA A 428 -26.78 -11.80 -1.59
CA ALA A 428 -26.83 -13.24 -1.82
C ALA A 428 -25.60 -13.76 -2.59
N GLN A 429 -25.12 -13.01 -3.59
CA GLN A 429 -23.92 -13.36 -4.36
C GLN A 429 -22.66 -13.31 -3.48
N PHE A 430 -22.55 -12.29 -2.63
CA PHE A 430 -21.47 -12.17 -1.65
C PHE A 430 -21.48 -13.33 -0.65
N CYS A 431 -22.64 -13.68 -0.07
CA CYS A 431 -22.77 -14.83 0.83
C CYS A 431 -22.32 -16.15 0.18
N ALA A 432 -22.68 -16.36 -1.09
CA ALA A 432 -22.25 -17.52 -1.85
C ALA A 432 -20.73 -17.52 -2.08
N PHE A 433 -20.15 -16.37 -2.39
CA PHE A 433 -18.70 -16.19 -2.52
C PHE A 433 -17.97 -16.49 -1.20
N VAL A 434 -18.42 -15.93 -0.07
CA VAL A 434 -17.84 -16.18 1.27
C VAL A 434 -17.88 -17.67 1.58
N SER A 435 -19.01 -18.34 1.35
CA SER A 435 -19.16 -19.78 1.55
C SER A 435 -18.14 -20.59 0.74
N ARG A 436 -17.91 -20.22 -0.53
CA ARG A 436 -16.91 -20.88 -1.39
C ARG A 436 -15.48 -20.61 -0.95
N MET A 437 -15.17 -19.42 -0.45
CA MET A 437 -13.85 -19.10 0.09
C MET A 437 -13.57 -19.86 1.38
N ARG A 438 -14.56 -19.95 2.29
CA ARG A 438 -14.45 -20.71 3.56
C ARG A 438 -14.30 -22.21 3.36
N ALA A 439 -14.91 -22.79 2.32
CA ALA A 439 -14.72 -24.20 1.98
C ALA A 439 -13.33 -24.52 1.36
N LYS A 440 -12.53 -23.50 1.00
CA LYS A 440 -11.26 -23.64 0.26
C LYS A 440 -10.03 -23.12 1.01
N GLY A 441 -10.23 -22.29 2.03
CA GLY A 441 -9.22 -21.95 3.04
C GLY A 441 -9.02 -23.15 3.96
#